data_AF-A0A3M1RWW0-F1
#
_entry.id   AF-A0A3M1RWW0-F1
#
_cell.length_a   1.000
_cell.length_b   1.000
_cell.length_c   1.000
_cell.angle_alpha   90.00
_cell.angle_beta   90.00
_cell.angle_gamma   90.00
#
_symmetry.space_group_name_H-M   'P 1'
#
loop_
_entity.id
_entity.type
_entity.pdbx_description
1 polymer ?
#
loop_
_entity_poly.entity_id
_entity_poly.type
_entity_poly.pdbx_seq_one_letter_code
_entity_poly.pdbx_strand_id
1 'polypeptide(L)'
;PVAVATSDIAYVRFHGRNREKWWNHKEAWERYNYDYSDDELVEWIPKLKELEKNTKETLVYFNNHYRGNAVKNAKRLKKLLQEE
;
A
#
# COMPACT_ATOMS: atom_id res chain seq x y z
N PRO A 1 -1.16 10.36 -2.01
CA PRO A 1 0.30 10.23 -1.72
C PRO A 1 1.09 10.49 -3.00
N VAL A 2 2.30 11.07 -2.91
CA VAL A 2 3.19 11.27 -4.07
C VAL A 2 4.06 10.01 -4.26
N ALA A 3 4.27 9.59 -5.51
CA ALA A 3 5.13 8.46 -5.87
C ALA A 3 6.05 8.92 -7.01
N VAL A 4 7.37 8.85 -6.81
CA VAL A 4 8.38 9.29 -7.78
C VAL A 4 9.50 8.27 -7.81
N ALA A 5 9.91 7.85 -9.00
CA ALA A 5 11.08 7.01 -9.17
C ALA A 5 12.36 7.84 -9.00
N THR A 6 13.24 7.37 -8.11
CA THR A 6 14.54 8.03 -7.84
C THR A 6 15.73 7.10 -8.10
N SER A 7 15.47 5.88 -8.57
CA SER A 7 16.45 4.85 -8.91
C SER A 7 15.82 3.84 -9.86
N ASP A 8 16.59 2.83 -10.28
CA ASP A 8 16.10 1.70 -11.09
C ASP A 8 15.13 0.77 -10.34
N ILE A 9 14.96 0.93 -9.02
CA ILE A 9 14.06 0.10 -8.19
C ILE A 9 13.07 1.01 -7.47
N ALA A 10 11.78 0.83 -7.72
CA ALA A 10 10.71 1.45 -6.94
C ALA A 10 10.33 0.55 -5.75
N TYR A 11 10.09 1.15 -4.59
CA TYR A 11 9.70 0.43 -3.38
C TYR A 11 8.55 1.15 -2.66
N VAL A 12 7.38 0.50 -2.57
CA VAL A 12 6.17 1.06 -1.95
C VAL A 12 5.76 0.24 -0.74
N ARG A 13 5.49 0.92 0.39
CA ARG A 13 5.00 0.30 1.63
C ARG A 13 3.66 0.86 2.07
N PHE A 14 2.67 0.00 2.16
CA PHE A 14 1.33 0.31 2.64
C PHE A 14 1.23 0.01 4.13
N HIS A 15 1.33 1.05 4.97
CA HIS A 15 1.27 0.89 6.43
C HIS A 15 -0.15 0.98 7.02
N GLY A 16 -1.16 1.34 6.21
CA GLY A 16 -2.48 1.75 6.68
C GLY A 16 -2.58 3.27 6.79
N ARG A 17 -3.81 3.76 7.01
CA ARG A 17 -4.12 5.19 7.19
C ARG A 17 -4.88 5.45 8.50
N ASN A 18 -4.60 4.65 9.55
CA ASN A 18 -5.26 4.78 10.85
C ASN A 18 -4.79 6.04 11.60
N ARG A 19 -5.32 7.21 11.20
CA ARG A 19 -4.92 8.52 11.72
C ARG A 19 -5.13 8.65 13.23
N GLU A 20 -6.24 8.13 13.74
CA GLU A 20 -6.60 8.21 15.16
C GLU A 20 -5.56 7.50 16.04
N LYS A 21 -5.03 6.37 15.58
CA LYS A 21 -4.08 5.53 16.33
C LYS A 21 -2.63 5.73 15.90
N TRP A 22 -2.35 6.51 14.85
CA TRP A 22 -1.01 6.63 14.32
C TRP A 22 -0.01 7.14 15.37
N TRP A 23 -0.38 8.22 16.06
CA TRP A 23 0.43 8.83 17.14
C TRP A 23 -0.12 8.58 18.55
N ASN A 24 -1.41 8.26 18.67
CA ASN A 24 -2.10 8.10 19.95
C ASN A 24 -2.59 6.65 20.16
N HIS A 25 -1.70 5.67 19.97
CA HIS A 25 -1.98 4.27 20.27
C HIS A 25 -1.55 3.90 21.69
N LYS A 26 -2.25 2.94 22.28
CA LYS A 26 -1.78 2.22 23.48
C LYS A 26 -0.82 1.11 23.07
N GLU A 27 -1.13 0.42 21.98
CA GLU A 27 -0.33 -0.68 21.47
C GLU A 27 0.24 -0.37 20.08
N ALA A 28 1.51 -0.71 19.87
CA ALA A 28 2.24 -0.36 18.64
C ALA A 28 1.63 -0.92 17.34
N TRP A 29 0.77 -1.93 17.42
CA TRP A 29 0.08 -2.53 16.27
C TRP A 29 -1.19 -1.76 15.87
N GLU A 30 -1.75 -0.91 16.75
CA GLU A 30 -3.01 -0.20 16.47
C GLU A 30 -2.88 0.75 15.27
N ARG A 31 -1.71 1.37 15.07
CA ARG A 31 -1.43 2.18 13.86
C ARG A 31 -1.49 1.38 12.55
N TYR A 32 -1.25 0.07 12.62
CA TYR A 32 -1.29 -0.86 11.50
C TYR A 32 -2.63 -1.61 11.39
N ASN A 33 -3.57 -1.40 12.33
CA ASN A 33 -4.92 -1.92 12.24
C ASN A 33 -5.71 -1.09 11.22
N TYR A 34 -5.55 -1.45 9.94
CA TYR A 34 -6.18 -0.77 8.82
C TYR A 34 -6.50 -1.76 7.71
N ASP A 35 -7.72 -1.68 7.20
CA ASP A 35 -8.18 -2.43 6.04
C ASP A 35 -8.49 -1.43 4.92
N TYR A 36 -7.72 -1.49 3.83
CA TYR A 36 -7.88 -0.56 2.71
C TYR A 36 -9.17 -0.86 1.95
N SER A 37 -9.92 0.19 1.65
CA SER A 37 -11.05 0.10 0.71
C SER A 37 -10.54 -0.02 -0.74
N ASP A 38 -11.43 -0.44 -1.63
CA ASP A 38 -11.12 -0.61 -3.04
C ASP A 38 -10.77 0.75 -3.67
N ASP A 39 -11.53 1.81 -3.36
CA ASP A 39 -11.26 3.17 -3.83
C ASP A 39 -9.85 3.66 -3.44
N GLU A 40 -9.42 3.37 -2.21
CA GLU A 40 -8.08 3.73 -1.76
C GLU A 40 -6.98 2.97 -2.48
N LEU A 41 -7.22 1.71 -2.86
CA LEU A 41 -6.28 0.92 -3.64
C LEU A 41 -6.27 1.36 -5.10
N VAL A 42 -7.42 1.68 -5.68
CA VAL A 42 -7.56 2.22 -7.04
C VAL A 42 -6.83 3.55 -7.17
N GLU A 43 -6.89 4.41 -6.15
CA GLU A 43 -6.13 5.68 -6.11
C GLU A 43 -4.61 5.45 -6.30
N TRP A 44 -4.08 4.27 -5.94
CA TRP A 44 -2.68 3.91 -6.11
C TRP A 44 -2.33 3.31 -7.47
N ILE A 45 -3.29 2.78 -8.23
CA ILE A 45 -3.00 2.07 -9.48
C ILE A 45 -2.24 2.95 -10.49
N PRO A 46 -2.66 4.19 -10.80
CA PRO A 46 -1.92 5.03 -11.75
C PRO A 46 -0.49 5.31 -11.30
N LYS A 47 -0.29 5.46 -9.98
CA LYS A 47 1.01 5.74 -9.37
C LYS A 47 1.95 4.53 -9.48
N LEU A 48 1.42 3.33 -9.27
CA LEU A 48 2.19 2.09 -9.41
C LEU A 48 2.57 1.84 -10.88
N LYS A 49 1.66 2.10 -11.83
CA LYS A 49 1.95 2.04 -13.27
C LYS A 49 3.02 3.05 -13.69
N GLU A 50 2.98 4.26 -13.13
CA GLU A 50 4.02 5.27 -13.37
C GLU A 50 5.39 4.82 -12.81
N LEU A 51 5.43 4.25 -11.61
CA LEU A 51 6.66 3.69 -11.05
C LEU A 51 7.19 2.53 -11.90
N GLU A 52 6.32 1.62 -12.33
CA GLU A 52 6.68 0.49 -13.20
C GLU A 52 7.28 0.96 -14.53
N LYS A 53 6.71 2.00 -15.13
CA LYS A 53 7.25 2.58 -16.38
C LYS A 53 8.64 3.18 -16.22
N ASN A 54 8.95 3.71 -15.04
CA ASN A 54 10.18 4.47 -14.78
C ASN A 54 11.25 3.68 -14.01
N THR A 55 11.00 2.41 -13.70
CA THR A 55 11.93 1.56 -12.96
C THR A 55 12.06 0.18 -13.60
N LYS A 56 13.16 -0.51 -13.35
CA LYS A 56 13.36 -1.90 -13.80
C LYS A 56 12.57 -2.89 -12.95
N GLU A 57 12.34 -2.54 -11.68
CA GLU A 57 11.60 -3.38 -10.74
C GLU A 57 10.77 -2.48 -9.80
N THR A 58 9.47 -2.79 -9.68
CA THR A 58 8.58 -2.13 -8.72
C THR A 58 8.12 -3.12 -7.66
N LEU A 59 8.57 -2.91 -6.44
CA LEU A 59 8.30 -3.75 -5.29
C LEU A 59 7.20 -3.13 -4.42
N VAL A 60 6.11 -3.87 -4.22
CA VAL A 60 4.94 -3.39 -3.45
C VAL A 60 4.69 -4.28 -2.25
N TYR A 61 4.76 -3.70 -1.05
CA TYR A 61 4.60 -4.40 0.22
C TYR A 61 3.49 -3.81 1.08
N PHE A 62 2.75 -4.68 1.74
CA PHE A 62 1.76 -4.32 2.76
C PHE A 62 2.30 -4.58 4.16
N ASN A 63 2.21 -3.58 5.03
CA ASN A 63 2.69 -3.59 6.42
C ASN A 63 1.56 -3.34 7.44
N ASN A 64 0.31 -3.22 6.99
CA ASN A 64 -0.89 -3.22 7.83
C ASN A 64 -1.26 -4.66 8.27
N HIS A 65 -0.34 -5.37 8.92
CA HIS A 65 -0.42 -6.83 9.11
C HIS A 65 -1.43 -7.30 10.16
N TYR A 66 -1.91 -6.40 11.03
CA TYR A 66 -2.84 -6.76 12.09
C TYR A 66 -4.11 -7.38 11.50
N ARG A 67 -4.61 -8.47 12.13
CA ARG A 67 -5.76 -9.27 11.67
C ARG A 67 -5.65 -9.81 10.22
N GLY A 68 -4.44 -9.90 9.67
CA GLY A 68 -4.22 -10.44 8.32
C GLY A 68 -4.55 -9.46 7.19
N ASN A 69 -4.80 -8.18 7.50
CA ASN A 69 -5.18 -7.17 6.51
C ASN A 69 -4.10 -6.98 5.42
N ALA A 70 -2.82 -7.17 5.74
CA ALA A 70 -1.75 -7.07 4.73
C ALA A 70 -1.91 -8.08 3.59
N VAL A 71 -2.15 -9.36 3.90
CA VAL A 71 -2.33 -10.42 2.88
C VAL A 71 -3.63 -10.20 2.11
N LYS A 72 -4.71 -9.83 2.82
CA LYS A 72 -6.00 -9.50 2.23
C LYS A 72 -5.86 -8.37 1.20
N ASN A 73 -5.20 -7.29 1.58
CA ASN A 73 -5.09 -6.09 0.74
C ASN A 73 -4.09 -6.27 -0.40
N ALA A 74 -3.01 -7.05 -0.20
CA ALA A 74 -2.14 -7.46 -1.29
C ALA A 74 -2.88 -8.27 -2.36
N LYS A 75 -3.70 -9.25 -1.97
CA LYS A 75 -4.52 -10.03 -2.90
C LYS A 75 -5.53 -9.17 -3.64
N ARG A 76 -6.18 -8.24 -2.92
CA ARG A 76 -7.14 -7.29 -3.48
C ARG A 76 -6.50 -6.36 -4.51
N LEU A 77 -5.37 -5.73 -4.17
CA LEU A 77 -4.64 -4.86 -5.10
C LEU A 77 -4.18 -5.65 -6.34
N LYS A 78 -3.68 -6.88 -6.16
CA LYS A 78 -3.31 -7.75 -7.28
C LYS A 78 -4.48 -8.00 -8.22
N LYS A 79 -5.67 -8.26 -7.68
CA LYS A 79 -6.88 -8.45 -8.48
C LYS A 79 -7.25 -7.19 -9.25
N LEU A 80 -7.27 -6.03 -8.59
CA LEU A 80 -7.59 -4.75 -9.23
C LEU A 80 -6.61 -4.40 -10.37
N LEU A 81 -5.31 -4.70 -10.20
CA LEU A 81 -4.30 -4.53 -11.24
C LEU A 81 -4.49 -5.45 -12.46
N GLN A 82 -5.25 -6.54 -12.33
CA GLN A 82 -5.53 -7.50 -13.41
C GLN A 82 -6.87 -7.25 -14.12
N GLU A 83 -7.75 -6.44 -13.54
CA GLU A 83 -9.08 -6.12 -14.08
C GLU A 83 -9.07 -4.87 -14.99
N GLU A 84 -7.95 -4.15 -15.06
CA GLU A 84 -7.64 -3.10 -16.05
C GLU A 84 -6.82 -3.63 -17.21
#